data_AF-A0AAE5YSK8-F1
#
_entry.id   AF-A0AAE5YSK8-F1
#
_cell.length_a   1.000
_cell.length_b   1.000
_cell.length_c   1.000
_cell.angle_alpha   90.00
_cell.angle_beta   90.00
_cell.angle_gamma   90.00
#
_symmetry.space_group_name_H-M   'P 1'
#
loop_
_entity.id
_entity.type
_entity.pdbx_description
1 polymer ?
#
loop_
_entity_poly.entity_id
_entity_poly.type
_entity_poly.pdbx_seq_one_letter_code
_entity_poly.pdbx_strand_id
1 'polypeptide(L)'
;MPRFLPPLLTLLIAGSALAYVPALNASLLQSAFDEGQRLAENRDSGYPLKPYTLYVVADTLKLEPQNGAVDAVTIGTPYERTRYESFLSKYGEDPITPQQARQRAELPDYGVDFIVFAHGLKPEDQNFLNRFGPARLRLGGVTLRPVATTKSGASISSYPRTVGEPGLRFTGTVTYRFQLPKNLTAAKGTLSFTDPSGKAFNIPVNLTLYR
;
A
#
# COMPACT_ATOMS: atom_id res chain seq x y z
N MET A 1 -42.01 11.57 40.24
CA MET A 1 -40.58 11.22 40.10
C MET A 1 -40.16 11.45 38.66
N PRO A 2 -39.29 12.42 38.35
CA PRO A 2 -38.83 12.63 36.99
C PRO A 2 -37.70 11.65 36.65
N ARG A 3 -37.84 10.92 35.53
CA ARG A 3 -36.79 10.06 34.96
C ARG A 3 -35.78 10.94 34.24
N PHE A 4 -34.55 11.00 34.75
CA PHE A 4 -33.41 11.55 34.03
C PHE A 4 -32.97 10.54 32.95
N LEU A 5 -33.08 10.93 31.69
CA LEU A 5 -32.39 10.27 30.58
C LEU A 5 -30.96 10.84 30.51
N PRO A 6 -29.91 10.00 30.44
CA PRO A 6 -28.55 10.49 30.23
C PRO A 6 -28.37 10.90 28.76
N PRO A 7 -27.58 11.96 28.47
CA PRO A 7 -27.26 12.32 27.10
C PRO A 7 -26.26 11.30 26.53
N LEU A 8 -26.65 10.66 25.42
CA LEU A 8 -25.78 9.82 24.61
C LEU A 8 -24.72 10.73 23.96
N LEU A 9 -23.51 10.76 24.53
CA LEU A 9 -22.37 11.45 23.94
C LEU A 9 -21.92 10.68 22.70
N THR A 10 -22.36 11.12 21.52
CA THR A 10 -21.92 10.54 20.25
C THR A 10 -20.48 11.00 19.99
N LEU A 11 -19.51 10.12 20.28
CA LEU A 11 -18.11 10.37 19.95
C LEU A 11 -17.98 10.36 18.42
N LEU A 12 -17.92 11.56 17.82
CA LEU A 12 -17.48 11.74 16.44
C LEU A 12 -16.02 11.31 16.36
N ILE A 13 -15.77 10.05 15.99
CA ILE A 13 -14.48 9.62 15.47
C ILE A 13 -14.34 10.30 14.11
N ALA A 14 -13.93 11.57 14.14
CA ALA A 14 -13.43 12.24 12.97
C ALA A 14 -12.16 11.50 12.55
N GLY A 15 -12.31 10.51 11.67
CA GLY A 15 -11.20 9.96 10.93
C GLY A 15 -10.59 11.12 10.16
N SER A 16 -9.52 11.71 10.70
CA SER A 16 -8.78 12.76 10.03
C SER A 16 -8.36 12.19 8.67
N ALA A 17 -9.04 12.62 7.61
CA ALA A 17 -8.62 12.35 6.25
C ALA A 17 -7.33 13.15 6.06
N LEU A 18 -6.21 12.48 6.29
CA LEU A 18 -4.92 13.12 6.23
C LEU A 18 -4.45 13.07 4.77
N ALA A 19 -4.47 14.22 4.12
CA ALA A 19 -4.08 14.37 2.73
C ALA A 19 -2.59 14.05 2.53
N TYR A 20 -2.27 13.59 1.32
CA TYR A 20 -0.91 13.35 0.85
C TYR A 20 0.01 14.53 1.10
N VAL A 21 1.15 14.23 1.75
CA VAL A 21 2.22 15.21 1.97
C VAL A 21 3.43 14.82 1.12
N PRO A 22 3.73 15.58 0.05
CA PRO A 22 4.80 15.23 -0.88
C PRO A 22 6.21 15.37 -0.30
N ALA A 23 6.42 16.27 0.67
CA ALA A 23 7.72 16.53 1.28
C ALA A 23 7.54 16.66 2.79
N LEU A 24 8.24 15.82 3.55
CA LEU A 24 8.11 15.82 5.01
C LEU A 24 9.00 16.92 5.61
N ASN A 25 8.38 17.84 6.35
CA ASN A 25 9.13 18.70 7.25
C ASN A 25 9.57 17.93 8.50
N ALA A 26 10.39 18.56 9.35
CA ALA A 26 10.93 17.91 10.55
C ALA A 26 9.85 17.34 11.49
N SER A 27 8.72 18.05 11.65
CA SER A 27 7.62 17.61 12.52
C SER A 27 6.91 16.36 11.96
N LEU A 28 6.60 16.35 10.66
CA LEU A 28 5.96 15.20 10.03
C LEU A 28 6.90 14.00 9.93
N LEU A 29 8.20 14.25 9.71
CA LEU A 29 9.22 13.21 9.74
C LEU A 29 9.27 12.54 11.12
N GLN A 30 9.34 13.33 12.20
CA GLN A 30 9.33 12.80 13.55
C GLN A 30 8.03 12.04 13.85
N SER A 31 6.88 12.58 13.42
CA SER A 31 5.57 11.94 13.63
C SER A 31 5.49 10.56 12.94
N ALA A 32 5.90 10.47 11.67
CA ALA A 32 5.95 9.20 10.95
C ALA A 32 6.88 8.20 11.64
N PHE A 33 8.05 8.66 12.10
CA PHE A 33 8.99 7.82 12.82
C PHE A 33 8.40 7.27 14.13
N ASP A 34 7.86 8.14 14.99
CA ASP A 34 7.31 7.76 16.30
C ASP A 34 6.10 6.84 16.15
N GLU A 35 5.23 7.09 15.16
CA GLU A 35 4.12 6.18 14.84
C GLU A 35 4.63 4.79 14.45
N GLY A 36 5.67 4.70 13.64
CA GLY A 36 6.26 3.42 13.22
C GLY A 36 6.83 2.65 14.41
N GLN A 37 7.56 3.33 15.29
CA GLN A 37 8.08 2.74 16.53
C GLN A 37 6.96 2.19 17.41
N ARG A 38 5.88 2.96 17.60
CA ARG A 38 4.72 2.56 18.41
C ARG A 38 3.98 1.37 17.83
N LEU A 39 3.81 1.33 16.51
CA LEU A 39 3.18 0.18 15.84
C LEU A 39 3.98 -1.12 16.07
N ALA A 40 5.30 -1.04 16.14
CA ALA A 40 6.17 -2.19 16.37
C ALA A 40 6.17 -2.71 17.82
N GLU A 41 5.59 -1.96 18.77
CA GLU A 41 5.41 -2.43 20.16
C GLU A 41 4.43 -3.61 20.22
N ASN A 42 3.45 -3.66 19.31
CA ASN A 42 2.52 -4.78 19.19
C ASN A 42 3.00 -5.76 18.12
N ARG A 43 3.91 -6.67 18.52
CA ARG A 43 4.55 -7.64 17.62
C ARG A 43 3.57 -8.60 16.92
N ASP A 44 2.40 -8.84 17.51
CA ASP A 44 1.42 -9.80 16.98
C ASP A 44 0.55 -9.24 15.85
N SER A 45 0.49 -7.91 15.69
CA SER A 45 -0.48 -7.26 14.79
C SER A 45 0.06 -6.97 13.38
N GLY A 46 1.37 -7.12 13.16
CA GLY A 46 2.02 -6.73 11.90
C GLY A 46 1.85 -5.24 11.59
N TYR A 47 2.22 -4.84 10.36
CA TYR A 47 2.07 -3.44 9.93
C TYR A 47 0.68 -3.17 9.32
N PRO A 48 -0.07 -2.15 9.76
CA PRO A 48 -1.44 -1.91 9.33
C PRO A 48 -1.52 -1.23 7.96
N LEU A 49 -1.47 -2.01 6.88
CA LEU A 49 -1.58 -1.51 5.50
C LEU A 49 -2.99 -1.08 5.07
N LYS A 50 -4.04 -1.46 5.81
CA LYS A 50 -5.44 -1.22 5.43
C LYS A 50 -5.76 0.25 5.10
N PRO A 51 -5.30 1.27 5.85
CA PRO A 51 -5.55 2.67 5.51
C PRO A 51 -4.91 3.12 4.18
N TYR A 52 -3.97 2.35 3.65
CA TYR A 52 -3.21 2.61 2.43
C TYR A 52 -3.55 1.63 1.30
N THR A 53 -4.63 0.87 1.43
CA THR A 53 -5.07 -0.12 0.44
C THR A 53 -6.11 0.49 -0.51
N LEU A 54 -5.84 0.44 -1.82
CA LEU A 54 -6.74 0.93 -2.88
C LEU A 54 -7.62 -0.18 -3.45
N TYR A 55 -7.11 -1.40 -3.42
CA TYR A 55 -7.77 -2.58 -3.93
C TYR A 55 -7.34 -3.80 -3.11
N VAL A 56 -8.28 -4.71 -2.86
CA VAL A 56 -8.03 -6.03 -2.31
C VAL A 56 -9.11 -6.96 -2.83
N VAL A 57 -8.75 -8.20 -3.19
CA VAL A 57 -9.75 -9.23 -3.49
C VAL A 57 -10.56 -9.54 -2.22
N ALA A 58 -11.85 -9.82 -2.37
CA ALA A 58 -12.73 -10.04 -1.22
C ALA A 58 -12.30 -11.25 -0.36
N ASP A 59 -11.73 -12.26 -1.00
CA ASP A 59 -11.23 -13.47 -0.36
C ASP A 59 -9.84 -13.82 -0.91
N THR A 60 -8.79 -13.34 -0.25
CA THR A 60 -7.39 -13.65 -0.61
C THR A 60 -7.02 -15.11 -0.34
N LEU A 61 -7.90 -15.85 0.36
CA LEU A 61 -7.75 -17.28 0.61
C LEU A 61 -8.34 -18.14 -0.51
N LYS A 62 -8.89 -17.53 -1.56
CA LYS A 62 -9.40 -18.26 -2.74
C LYS A 62 -8.81 -17.70 -4.02
N LEU A 63 -8.16 -18.58 -4.78
CA LEU A 63 -7.64 -18.26 -6.10
C LEU A 63 -8.75 -18.41 -7.15
N GLU A 64 -9.62 -17.42 -7.24
CA GLU A 64 -10.67 -17.42 -8.26
C GLU A 64 -10.16 -16.84 -9.58
N PRO A 65 -10.31 -17.55 -10.73
CA PRO A 65 -9.77 -17.09 -12.02
C PRO A 65 -10.22 -15.68 -12.43
N GLN A 66 -11.45 -15.29 -12.07
CA GLN A 66 -11.99 -13.96 -12.35
C GLN A 66 -11.22 -12.83 -11.63
N ASN A 67 -10.51 -13.13 -10.55
CA ASN A 67 -9.77 -12.15 -9.77
C ASN A 67 -8.44 -11.78 -10.46
N GLY A 68 -7.96 -12.62 -11.39
CA GLY A 68 -6.66 -12.44 -12.02
C GLY A 68 -5.53 -12.83 -11.05
N ALA A 69 -4.37 -12.22 -11.25
CA ALA A 69 -3.14 -12.47 -10.48
C ALA A 69 -2.89 -11.45 -9.36
N VAL A 70 -3.78 -10.46 -9.17
CA VAL A 70 -3.60 -9.37 -8.19
C VAL A 70 -4.41 -9.63 -6.93
N ASP A 71 -3.73 -9.70 -5.80
CA ASP A 71 -4.33 -9.89 -4.48
C ASP A 71 -4.73 -8.56 -3.85
N ALA A 72 -3.83 -7.58 -3.92
CA ALA A 72 -4.04 -6.25 -3.35
C ALA A 72 -3.18 -5.20 -4.06
N VAL A 73 -3.61 -3.94 -3.96
CA VAL A 73 -2.81 -2.77 -4.36
C VAL A 73 -2.80 -1.78 -3.21
N THR A 74 -1.62 -1.37 -2.78
CA THR A 74 -1.41 -0.34 -1.78
C THR A 74 -0.70 0.88 -2.36
N ILE A 75 -0.77 2.01 -1.66
CA ILE A 75 -0.05 3.25 -1.98
C ILE A 75 0.97 3.55 -0.89
N GLY A 76 2.23 3.72 -1.30
CA GLY A 76 3.30 4.24 -0.48
C GLY A 76 3.47 5.73 -0.71
N THR A 77 3.38 6.51 0.36
CA THR A 77 3.65 7.96 0.40
C THR A 77 4.95 8.21 1.17
N PRO A 78 5.57 9.41 1.08
CA PRO A 78 6.75 9.71 1.89
C PRO A 78 6.54 9.48 3.38
N TYR A 79 5.35 9.83 3.90
CA TYR A 79 4.99 9.61 5.30
C TYR A 79 4.86 8.13 5.62
N GLU A 80 4.08 7.39 4.84
CA GLU A 80 3.82 5.97 5.02
C GLU A 80 5.11 5.16 4.93
N ARG A 81 5.93 5.37 3.89
CA ARG A 81 7.19 4.64 3.71
C ARG A 81 8.17 4.92 4.85
N THR A 82 8.23 6.15 5.34
CA THR A 82 9.06 6.49 6.51
C THR A 82 8.55 5.80 7.78
N ARG A 83 7.23 5.78 7.99
CA ARG A 83 6.59 5.07 9.11
C ARG A 83 6.86 3.56 9.04
N TYR A 84 6.79 2.98 7.84
CA TYR A 84 7.06 1.56 7.60
C TYR A 84 8.50 1.18 7.90
N GLU A 85 9.49 1.96 7.43
CA GLU A 85 10.90 1.68 7.75
C GLU A 85 11.20 1.83 9.24
N SER A 86 10.60 2.82 9.90
CA SER A 86 10.68 2.94 11.36
C SER A 86 10.11 1.71 12.06
N PHE A 87 8.94 1.23 11.64
CA PHE A 87 8.34 -0.01 12.14
C PHE A 87 9.28 -1.21 11.97
N LEU A 88 9.80 -1.44 10.75
CA LEU A 88 10.69 -2.58 10.47
C LEU A 88 11.96 -2.53 11.32
N SER A 89 12.57 -1.35 11.44
CA SER A 89 13.78 -1.13 12.22
C SER A 89 13.60 -1.51 13.69
N LYS A 90 12.46 -1.11 14.28
CA LYS A 90 12.12 -1.43 15.67
C LYS A 90 11.78 -2.91 15.84
N TYR A 91 11.01 -3.47 14.91
CA TYR A 91 10.61 -4.87 14.93
C TYR A 91 11.82 -5.81 14.79
N GLY A 92 12.76 -5.46 13.92
CA GLY A 92 14.01 -6.19 13.68
C GLY A 92 15.17 -5.84 14.61
N GLU A 93 14.94 -5.02 15.65
CA GLU A 93 15.94 -4.62 16.64
C GLU A 93 17.19 -3.93 16.04
N ASP A 94 17.01 -3.22 14.92
CA ASP A 94 18.02 -2.38 14.24
C ASP A 94 17.69 -0.90 14.43
N PRO A 95 18.16 -0.25 15.52
CA PRO A 95 17.76 1.12 15.83
C PRO A 95 18.29 2.12 14.81
N ILE A 96 17.39 2.99 14.33
CA ILE A 96 17.71 4.06 13.38
C ILE A 96 17.16 5.41 13.83
N THR A 97 17.68 6.49 13.26
CA THR A 97 17.15 7.85 13.42
C THR A 97 15.98 8.11 12.46
N PRO A 98 15.15 9.15 12.71
CA PRO A 98 14.12 9.56 11.77
C PRO A 98 14.66 9.83 10.36
N GLN A 99 15.83 10.47 10.24
CA GLN A 99 16.46 10.77 8.95
C GLN A 99 16.90 9.49 8.23
N GLN A 100 17.42 8.51 8.96
CA GLN A 100 17.77 7.20 8.39
C GLN A 100 16.52 6.45 7.93
N ALA A 101 15.41 6.49 8.68
CA ALA A 101 14.14 5.91 8.24
C ALA A 101 13.65 6.57 6.93
N ARG A 102 13.74 7.90 6.82
CA ARG A 102 13.39 8.63 5.60
C ARG A 102 14.28 8.30 4.42
N GLN A 103 15.57 8.06 4.65
CA GLN A 103 16.52 7.65 3.61
C GLN A 103 16.23 6.22 3.12
N ARG A 104 16.07 5.27 4.05
CA ARG A 104 15.72 3.87 3.75
C ARG A 104 14.36 3.72 3.08
N ALA A 105 13.44 4.66 3.30
CA ALA A 105 12.14 4.68 2.63
C ALA A 105 12.27 4.80 1.10
N GLU A 106 13.42 5.30 0.61
CA GLU A 106 13.83 5.36 -0.80
C GLU A 106 12.81 5.98 -1.76
N LEU A 107 11.84 6.74 -1.24
CA LEU A 107 10.82 7.43 -2.01
C LEU A 107 11.16 8.93 -2.06
N PRO A 108 11.53 9.51 -3.21
CA PRO A 108 11.81 10.94 -3.27
C PRO A 108 10.59 11.79 -2.94
N ASP A 109 10.81 13.07 -2.62
CA ASP A 109 9.70 14.00 -2.44
C ASP A 109 8.85 14.09 -3.70
N TYR A 110 7.54 14.27 -3.53
CA TYR A 110 6.52 14.16 -4.56
C TYR A 110 6.45 12.77 -5.23
N GLY A 111 7.15 11.77 -4.67
CA GLY A 111 7.03 10.39 -5.06
C GLY A 111 5.77 9.74 -4.49
N VAL A 112 5.21 8.80 -5.26
CA VAL A 112 4.22 7.83 -4.80
C VAL A 112 4.55 6.48 -5.41
N ASP A 113 4.50 5.45 -4.58
CA ASP A 113 4.63 4.06 -5.02
C ASP A 113 3.24 3.41 -5.01
N PHE A 114 2.90 2.68 -6.08
CA PHE A 114 1.79 1.74 -6.06
C PHE A 114 2.36 0.33 -6.02
N ILE A 115 2.12 -0.38 -4.91
CA ILE A 115 2.67 -1.70 -4.65
C ILE A 115 1.56 -2.72 -4.94
N VAL A 116 1.75 -3.50 -5.99
CA VAL A 116 0.82 -4.55 -6.40
C VAL A 116 1.29 -5.87 -5.80
N PHE A 117 0.53 -6.42 -4.87
CA PHE A 117 0.72 -7.76 -4.33
C PHE A 117 0.04 -8.75 -5.26
N ALA A 118 0.79 -9.78 -5.67
CA ALA A 118 0.36 -10.65 -6.74
C ALA A 118 0.89 -12.08 -6.59
N HIS A 119 0.23 -12.99 -7.29
CA HIS A 119 0.58 -14.40 -7.33
C HIS A 119 0.66 -14.93 -8.77
N GLY A 120 1.42 -16.01 -8.97
CA GLY A 120 1.52 -16.73 -10.23
C GLY A 120 0.24 -17.50 -10.54
N LEU A 121 -0.12 -17.60 -11.82
CA LEU A 121 -1.38 -18.24 -12.22
C LEU A 121 -1.34 -19.76 -12.03
N LYS A 122 -0.13 -20.33 -12.08
CA LYS A 122 0.14 -21.76 -11.91
C LYS A 122 1.22 -21.99 -10.84
N PRO A 123 1.29 -23.18 -10.22
CA PRO A 123 2.32 -23.52 -9.25
C PRO A 123 3.76 -23.29 -9.75
N GLU A 124 4.02 -23.47 -11.03
CA GLU A 124 5.33 -23.36 -11.68
C GLU A 124 5.66 -21.95 -12.22
N ASP A 125 4.76 -20.98 -12.03
CA ASP A 125 4.81 -19.67 -12.68
C ASP A 125 5.73 -18.68 -11.96
N GLN A 126 7.03 -19.01 -11.88
CA GLN A 126 8.05 -18.20 -11.18
C GLN A 126 8.25 -16.81 -11.79
N ASN A 127 8.04 -16.71 -13.10
CA ASN A 127 8.33 -15.49 -13.86
C ASN A 127 7.08 -14.61 -14.08
N PHE A 128 5.97 -14.88 -13.38
CA PHE A 128 4.70 -14.17 -13.59
C PHE A 128 4.84 -12.65 -13.49
N LEU A 129 5.66 -12.13 -12.57
CA LEU A 129 5.92 -10.69 -12.39
C LEU A 129 6.42 -10.03 -13.69
N ASN A 130 7.06 -10.77 -14.60
CA ASN A 130 7.56 -10.23 -15.86
C ASN A 130 6.49 -9.96 -16.92
N ARG A 131 5.28 -10.49 -16.72
CA ARG A 131 4.16 -10.32 -17.65
C ARG A 131 3.20 -9.20 -17.24
N PHE A 132 3.48 -8.50 -16.12
CA PHE A 132 2.74 -7.28 -15.79
C PHE A 132 2.93 -6.22 -16.86
N GLY A 133 1.83 -5.65 -17.32
CA GLY A 133 1.81 -4.57 -18.28
C GLY A 133 2.31 -3.24 -17.71
N PRO A 134 2.55 -2.24 -18.57
CA PRO A 134 2.93 -0.90 -18.14
C PRO A 134 1.80 -0.23 -17.37
N ALA A 135 2.12 0.43 -16.27
CA ALA A 135 1.15 1.24 -15.53
C ALA A 135 0.99 2.65 -16.10
N ARG A 136 -0.19 3.25 -15.87
CA ARG A 136 -0.50 4.66 -16.09
C ARG A 136 -1.24 5.20 -14.89
N LEU A 137 -0.94 6.43 -14.50
CA LEU A 137 -1.65 7.13 -13.44
C LEU A 137 -2.28 8.38 -14.03
N ARG A 138 -3.61 8.42 -14.08
CA ARG A 138 -4.36 9.61 -14.48
C ARG A 138 -4.75 10.38 -13.21
N LEU A 139 -4.32 11.62 -13.06
CA LEU A 139 -4.65 12.49 -11.93
C LEU A 139 -4.93 13.91 -12.42
N GLY A 140 -6.04 14.50 -11.99
CA GLY A 140 -6.37 15.89 -12.34
C GLY A 140 -6.35 16.17 -13.85
N GLY A 141 -6.75 15.18 -14.67
CA GLY A 141 -6.73 15.26 -16.14
C GLY A 141 -5.38 14.96 -16.80
N VAL A 142 -4.28 14.90 -16.03
CA VAL A 142 -2.93 14.58 -16.54
C VAL A 142 -2.71 13.07 -16.48
N THR A 143 -2.07 12.50 -17.51
CA THR A 143 -1.65 11.09 -17.50
C THR A 143 -0.15 11.00 -17.30
N LEU A 144 0.27 10.33 -16.23
CA LEU A 144 1.65 10.10 -15.85
C LEU A 144 2.07 8.68 -16.21
N ARG A 145 3.35 8.53 -16.53
CA ARG A 145 4.04 7.22 -16.66
C ARG A 145 4.89 7.00 -15.41
N PRO A 146 5.10 5.76 -14.97
CA PRO A 146 5.99 5.49 -13.87
C PRO A 146 7.41 5.90 -14.24
N VAL A 147 8.13 6.50 -13.30
CA VAL A 147 9.57 6.82 -13.42
C VAL A 147 10.44 5.61 -13.09
N ALA A 148 9.90 4.64 -12.36
CA ALA A 148 10.55 3.36 -12.10
C ALA A 148 9.52 2.24 -11.95
N THR A 149 9.93 1.01 -12.22
CA THR A 149 9.15 -0.20 -11.96
C THR A 149 10.07 -1.27 -11.39
N THR A 150 9.79 -1.69 -10.17
CA THR A 150 10.62 -2.66 -9.43
C THR A 150 9.80 -3.92 -9.15
N LYS A 151 10.47 -5.08 -9.12
CA LYS A 151 9.85 -6.39 -8.82
C LYS A 151 10.64 -7.05 -7.69
N SER A 152 9.95 -7.60 -6.69
CA SER A 152 10.60 -8.21 -5.51
C SER A 152 11.32 -9.53 -5.77
N GLY A 153 11.15 -10.12 -6.97
CA GLY A 153 11.37 -11.54 -7.18
C GLY A 153 10.19 -12.37 -6.66
N ALA A 154 10.14 -13.64 -7.07
CA ALA A 154 9.09 -14.55 -6.68
C ALA A 154 9.51 -15.41 -5.48
N SER A 155 8.60 -15.57 -4.52
CA SER A 155 8.76 -16.45 -3.36
C SER A 155 7.61 -17.43 -3.30
N ILE A 156 7.83 -18.65 -2.81
CA ILE A 156 6.75 -19.62 -2.65
C ILE A 156 5.96 -19.27 -1.39
N SER A 157 4.64 -19.21 -1.51
CA SER A 157 3.71 -19.11 -0.40
C SER A 157 2.60 -20.16 -0.52
N SER A 158 2.09 -20.59 0.63
CA SER A 158 0.94 -21.49 0.70
C SER A 158 -0.35 -20.67 0.61
N TYR A 159 -1.15 -20.91 -0.43
CA TYR A 159 -2.49 -20.36 -0.58
C TYR A 159 -3.52 -21.48 -0.37
N PRO A 160 -4.66 -21.24 0.27
CA PRO A 160 -5.76 -22.18 0.14
C PRO A 160 -6.26 -22.14 -1.31
N ARG A 161 -6.23 -23.28 -1.99
CA ARG A 161 -6.77 -23.47 -3.36
C ARG A 161 -8.31 -23.46 -3.33
N THR A 162 -8.87 -23.94 -2.22
CA THR A 162 -10.28 -23.95 -1.80
C THR A 162 -10.32 -23.86 -0.27
N VAL A 163 -11.50 -23.67 0.34
CA VAL A 163 -11.65 -23.80 1.81
C VAL A 163 -11.23 -25.22 2.20
N GLY A 164 -10.05 -25.38 2.80
CA GLY A 164 -9.56 -26.65 3.34
C GLY A 164 -8.41 -27.34 2.58
N GLU A 165 -8.02 -26.90 1.37
CA GLU A 165 -6.86 -27.49 0.66
C GLU A 165 -5.77 -26.46 0.34
N PRO A 166 -4.59 -26.53 0.98
CA PRO A 166 -3.46 -25.66 0.64
C PRO A 166 -2.83 -26.06 -0.71
N GLY A 167 -2.61 -25.07 -1.57
CA GLY A 167 -1.85 -25.14 -2.81
C GLY A 167 -0.72 -24.11 -2.81
N LEU A 168 0.43 -24.47 -3.36
CA LEU A 168 1.57 -23.55 -3.45
C LEU A 168 1.39 -22.59 -4.64
N ARG A 169 1.76 -21.33 -4.43
CA ARG A 169 1.92 -20.32 -5.47
C ARG A 169 3.18 -19.51 -5.26
N PHE A 170 3.76 -19.09 -6.38
CA PHE A 170 4.74 -18.02 -6.38
C PHE A 170 4.03 -16.70 -6.12
N THR A 171 4.57 -15.87 -5.22
CA THR A 171 4.09 -14.55 -4.86
C THR A 171 5.19 -13.52 -5.01
N GLY A 172 4.80 -12.27 -5.15
CA GLY A 172 5.74 -11.16 -5.08
C GLY A 172 5.01 -9.84 -5.26
N THR A 173 5.79 -8.79 -5.43
CA THR A 173 5.27 -7.45 -5.68
C THR A 173 5.80 -6.86 -6.97
N VAL A 174 4.97 -6.04 -7.59
CA VAL A 174 5.37 -5.06 -8.60
C VAL A 174 5.11 -3.66 -8.04
N THR A 175 6.15 -2.84 -7.95
CA THR A 175 6.05 -1.47 -7.47
C THR A 175 6.18 -0.51 -8.64
N TYR A 176 5.13 0.27 -8.91
CA TYR A 176 5.16 1.35 -9.88
C TYR A 176 5.37 2.69 -9.17
N ARG A 177 6.52 3.32 -9.41
CA ARG A 177 6.84 4.63 -8.84
C ARG A 177 6.44 5.75 -9.78
N PHE A 178 5.73 6.74 -9.28
CA PHE A 178 5.39 7.96 -10.00
C PHE A 178 5.96 9.19 -9.32
N GLN A 179 6.36 10.17 -10.12
CA GLN A 179 6.72 11.50 -9.66
C GLN A 179 5.54 12.43 -9.93
N LEU A 180 4.97 13.04 -8.90
CA LEU A 180 3.83 13.94 -9.03
C LEU A 180 4.26 15.39 -9.31
N PRO A 181 3.63 16.05 -10.29
CA PRO A 181 3.63 17.50 -10.37
C PRO A 181 3.09 18.16 -9.10
N LYS A 182 3.64 19.32 -8.71
CA LYS A 182 3.26 20.02 -7.46
C LYS A 182 1.77 20.34 -7.36
N ASN A 183 1.10 20.56 -8.48
CA ASN A 183 -0.32 20.89 -8.55
C ASN A 183 -1.26 19.66 -8.42
N LEU A 184 -0.74 18.44 -8.32
CA LEU A 184 -1.54 17.21 -8.26
C LEU A 184 -1.54 16.52 -6.90
N THR A 185 -1.01 17.15 -5.85
CA THR A 185 -0.85 16.55 -4.52
C THR A 185 -2.16 16.23 -3.80
N ALA A 186 -3.27 16.87 -4.18
CA ALA A 186 -4.61 16.59 -3.67
C ALA A 186 -5.55 16.02 -4.74
N ALA A 187 -5.00 15.51 -5.84
CA ALA A 187 -5.79 15.08 -6.99
C ALA A 187 -6.48 13.72 -6.78
N LYS A 188 -7.55 13.53 -7.55
CA LYS A 188 -8.24 12.25 -7.75
C LYS A 188 -8.02 11.74 -9.16
N GLY A 189 -8.16 10.44 -9.34
CA GLY A 189 -8.17 9.82 -10.65
C GLY A 189 -8.04 8.30 -10.58
N THR A 190 -7.17 7.72 -11.41
CA THR A 190 -7.16 6.27 -11.65
C THR A 190 -5.75 5.77 -11.93
N LEU A 191 -5.36 4.70 -11.24
CA LEU A 191 -4.23 3.85 -11.61
C LEU A 191 -4.73 2.75 -12.54
N SER A 192 -4.06 2.54 -13.67
CA SER A 192 -4.39 1.47 -14.60
C SER A 192 -3.16 0.66 -15.01
N PHE A 193 -3.32 -0.66 -15.11
CA PHE A 193 -2.31 -1.60 -15.60
C PHE A 193 -2.99 -2.91 -16.02
N THR A 194 -2.22 -3.84 -16.58
CA THR A 194 -2.69 -5.20 -16.92
C THR A 194 -1.86 -6.21 -16.14
N ASP A 195 -2.50 -7.25 -15.61
CA ASP A 195 -1.80 -8.32 -14.90
C ASP A 195 -1.31 -9.44 -15.85
N PRO A 196 -0.58 -10.45 -15.34
CA PRO A 196 -0.09 -11.58 -16.13
C PRO A 196 -1.17 -12.47 -16.77
N SER A 197 -2.43 -12.37 -16.34
CA SER A 197 -3.57 -13.07 -16.95
C SER A 197 -4.15 -12.31 -18.15
N GLY A 198 -3.73 -11.06 -18.36
CA GLY A 198 -4.33 -10.15 -19.34
C GLY A 198 -5.50 -9.34 -18.77
N LYS A 199 -5.84 -9.49 -17.49
CA LYS A 199 -6.90 -8.72 -16.85
C LYS A 199 -6.45 -7.28 -16.66
N ALA A 200 -7.28 -6.34 -17.13
CA ALA A 200 -7.06 -4.92 -16.95
C ALA A 200 -7.59 -4.46 -15.58
N PHE A 201 -6.78 -3.68 -14.87
CA PHE A 201 -7.11 -3.02 -13.62
C PHE A 201 -7.29 -1.53 -13.84
N ASN A 202 -8.35 -0.96 -13.27
CA ASN A 202 -8.61 0.47 -13.24
C ASN A 202 -9.04 0.84 -11.82
N ILE A 203 -8.08 1.25 -11.00
CA ILE A 203 -8.23 1.42 -9.56
C ILE A 203 -8.38 2.92 -9.25
N PRO A 204 -9.50 3.34 -8.62
CA PRO A 204 -9.67 4.72 -8.19
C PRO A 204 -8.58 5.16 -7.21
N VAL A 205 -8.04 6.36 -7.40
CA VAL A 205 -7.05 6.97 -6.52
C VAL A 205 -7.59 8.30 -6.01
N ASN A 206 -7.51 8.52 -4.71
CA ASN A 206 -7.79 9.81 -4.09
C ASN A 206 -6.67 10.17 -3.11
N LEU A 207 -5.75 11.04 -3.52
CA LEU A 207 -4.58 11.40 -2.72
C LEU A 207 -4.93 12.14 -1.42
N THR A 208 -6.15 12.66 -1.30
CA THR A 208 -6.60 13.30 -0.05
C THR A 208 -6.83 12.31 1.10
N LEU A 209 -6.74 10.99 0.83
CA LEU A 209 -6.96 9.94 1.82
C LEU A 209 -5.67 9.33 2.38
N TYR A 210 -4.53 9.62 1.75
CA TYR A 210 -3.29 8.91 2.01
C TYR A 210 -2.20 9.90 2.35
N ARG A 211 -1.92 10.09 3.65
CA ARG A 211 -0.81 10.91 4.11
C ARG A 211 0.51 10.26 3.78
#